data_AF-A0A355F1K1-F1
#
_entry.id   AF-A0A355F1K1-F1
#
_cell.length_a   1.000
_cell.length_b   1.000
_cell.length_c   1.000
_cell.angle_alpha   90.00
_cell.angle_beta   90.00
_cell.angle_gamma   90.00
#
_symmetry.space_group_name_H-M   'P 1'
#
loop_
_entity.id
_entity.type
_entity.pdbx_description
1 polymer ?
#
loop_
_entity_poly.entity_id
_entity_poly.type
_entity_poly.pdbx_seq_one_letter_code
_entity_poly.pdbx_strand_id
1 'polypeptide(L)'
;WPEVRPLPRDCADGLNTVASQRQVLIVLDREETGALLQEVPKAYKTHINDVLLAALARAFRPWTGSPVLLVHLEGHGREDIFADVDLSRTVGWFTS
;
A
#
# COMPACT_ATOMS: atom_id res chain seq x y z
N TRP A 1 -2.51 11.54 -18.16
CA TRP A 1 -2.71 11.20 -16.75
C TRP A 1 -3.58 12.27 -16.12
N PRO A 2 -4.64 11.94 -15.36
CA PRO A 2 -5.39 12.95 -14.62
C PRO A 2 -4.43 13.70 -13.70
N GLU A 3 -4.66 15.01 -13.54
CA GLU A 3 -3.81 15.86 -12.71
C GLU A 3 -3.95 15.44 -11.24
N VAL A 4 -2.86 14.95 -10.65
CA VAL A 4 -2.81 14.54 -9.25
C VAL A 4 -2.46 15.75 -8.42
N ARG A 5 -3.36 16.15 -7.52
CA ARG A 5 -3.12 17.30 -6.63
C ARG A 5 -2.13 16.94 -5.53
N PRO A 6 -1.29 17.90 -5.08
CA PRO A 6 -0.48 17.72 -3.89
C PRO A 6 -1.34 17.41 -2.66
N LEU A 7 -0.77 16.66 -1.72
CA LEU A 7 -1.42 16.36 -0.45
C LEU A 7 -1.59 17.63 0.40
N PRO A 8 -2.66 17.72 1.21
CA PRO A 8 -2.81 18.78 2.21
C PRO A 8 -1.60 18.82 3.15
N ARG A 9 -1.17 20.03 3.51
CA ARG A 9 -0.06 20.25 4.45
C ARG A 9 -0.57 21.04 5.64
N ASP A 10 -0.29 20.54 6.84
CA ASP A 10 -0.61 21.26 8.08
C ASP A 10 0.35 22.45 8.32
N CYS A 11 1.62 22.29 7.92
CA CYS A 11 2.66 23.32 8.01
C CYS A 11 3.35 23.53 6.65
N ALA A 12 3.09 24.67 6.00
CA ALA A 12 3.64 25.00 4.69
C ALA A 12 5.18 25.15 4.67
N ASP A 13 5.80 25.44 5.81
CA ASP A 13 7.26 25.59 5.94
C ASP A 13 7.90 24.47 6.77
N GLY A 14 7.14 23.39 7.04
CA GLY A 14 7.65 22.24 7.78
C GLY A 14 8.80 21.54 7.04
N LEU A 15 9.81 21.11 7.78
CA LEU A 15 10.89 20.28 7.25
C LEU A 15 10.33 18.93 6.77
N ASN A 16 10.76 18.50 5.58
CA ASN A 16 10.44 17.18 5.03
C ASN A 16 11.75 16.39 4.84
N THR A 17 12.36 16.01 5.95
CA THR A 17 13.55 15.15 6.00
C THR A 17 13.23 13.86 6.72
N VAL A 18 14.05 12.82 6.51
CA VAL A 18 13.93 11.56 7.25
C VAL A 18 14.00 11.80 8.77
N ALA A 19 14.80 12.76 9.23
CA ALA A 19 14.90 13.11 10.65
C ALA A 19 13.61 13.70 11.23
N SER A 20 12.80 14.38 10.41
CA SER A 20 11.50 14.92 10.82
C SER A 20 10.35 13.91 10.76
N GLN A 21 10.58 12.69 10.27
CA GLN A 21 9.50 11.70 10.14
C GLN A 21 8.92 11.30 11.50
N ARG A 22 7.64 10.97 11.51
CA ARG A 22 6.92 10.38 12.64
C ARG A 22 6.09 9.19 12.16
N GLN A 23 5.78 8.28 13.06
CA GLN A 23 5.02 7.07 12.75
C GLN A 23 3.76 7.02 13.61
N VAL A 24 2.64 6.65 12.98
CA VAL A 24 1.39 6.31 13.64
C VAL A 24 1.11 4.86 13.31
N LEU A 25 0.88 4.04 14.33
CA LEU A 25 0.62 2.61 14.19
C LEU A 25 -0.82 2.30 14.56
N ILE A 26 -1.50 1.55 13.70
CA ILE A 26 -2.82 0.96 13.95
C ILE A 26 -2.66 -0.54 13.73
N VAL A 27 -3.27 -1.33 14.60
CA VAL A 27 -3.19 -2.80 14.59
C VAL A 27 -4.60 -3.35 14.62
N LEU A 28 -4.90 -4.27 13.71
CA LEU A 28 -6.11 -5.08 13.74
C LEU A 28 -5.91 -6.22 14.74
N ASP A 29 -6.97 -6.57 15.44
CA ASP A 29 -6.92 -7.74 16.31
C ASP A 29 -6.87 -9.05 15.50
N ARG A 30 -6.82 -10.18 16.21
CA ARG A 30 -6.74 -11.51 15.59
C ARG A 30 -7.96 -11.82 14.73
N GLU A 31 -9.15 -11.45 15.18
CA GLU A 31 -10.42 -11.77 14.54
C GLU A 31 -10.57 -10.93 13.28
N GLU A 32 -10.30 -9.63 13.37
CA GLU A 32 -10.26 -8.69 12.24
C GLU A 32 -9.22 -9.11 11.19
N THR A 33 -8.01 -9.49 11.63
CA THR A 33 -6.95 -9.97 10.73
C THR A 33 -7.34 -11.29 10.05
N GLY A 34 -7.98 -12.19 10.79
CA GLY A 34 -8.48 -13.46 10.26
C GLY A 34 -9.53 -13.24 9.15
N ALA A 35 -10.51 -12.38 9.42
CA ALA A 35 -11.53 -12.02 8.44
C ALA A 35 -10.91 -11.38 7.19
N LEU A 36 -9.97 -10.47 7.37
CA LEU A 36 -9.26 -9.79 6.27
C LEU A 36 -8.48 -10.76 5.38
N LEU A 37 -7.78 -11.74 5.97
CA LEU A 37 -6.94 -12.67 5.22
C LEU A 37 -7.70 -13.85 4.62
N GLN A 38 -8.80 -14.28 5.24
CA GLN A 38 -9.43 -15.56 4.90
C GLN A 38 -10.86 -15.44 4.39
N GLU A 39 -11.62 -14.44 4.80
CA GLU A 39 -13.04 -14.31 4.47
C GLU A 39 -13.25 -13.36 3.30
N VAL A 40 -12.65 -12.17 3.36
CA VAL A 40 -12.80 -11.14 2.31
C VAL A 40 -12.31 -11.63 0.94
N PRO A 41 -11.12 -12.25 0.79
CA PRO A 41 -10.66 -12.78 -0.50
C PRO A 41 -11.62 -13.80 -1.11
N LYS A 42 -12.26 -14.64 -0.28
CA LYS A 42 -13.23 -15.64 -0.75
C LYS A 42 -14.51 -15.00 -1.27
N ALA A 43 -14.99 -13.95 -0.61
CA ALA A 43 -16.22 -13.27 -0.98
C ALA A 43 -16.09 -12.49 -2.29
N TYR A 44 -14.93 -11.86 -2.53
CA TYR A 44 -14.74 -10.92 -3.65
C TYR A 44 -13.76 -11.39 -4.72
N LYS A 45 -13.13 -12.57 -4.56
CA LYS A 45 -12.08 -13.10 -5.44
C LYS A 45 -10.92 -12.11 -5.63
N THR A 46 -10.53 -11.45 -4.54
CA THR A 46 -9.48 -10.44 -4.50
C THR A 46 -8.22 -10.97 -3.82
N HIS A 47 -7.09 -10.35 -4.12
CA HIS A 47 -5.89 -10.44 -3.29
C HIS A 47 -5.97 -9.44 -2.13
N ILE A 48 -5.14 -9.64 -1.11
CA ILE A 48 -5.09 -8.76 0.07
C ILE A 48 -4.82 -7.29 -0.31
N ASN A 49 -3.94 -7.06 -1.29
CA ASN A 49 -3.59 -5.71 -1.75
C ASN A 49 -4.80 -4.96 -2.32
N ASP A 50 -5.72 -5.64 -3.01
CA ASP A 50 -6.93 -4.99 -3.55
C ASP A 50 -7.79 -4.41 -2.43
N VAL A 51 -7.93 -5.15 -1.33
CA VAL A 51 -8.73 -4.75 -0.16
C VAL A 51 -8.06 -3.57 0.55
N LEU A 52 -6.74 -3.65 0.77
CA LEU A 52 -5.96 -2.59 1.41
C LEU A 52 -5.95 -1.30 0.58
N LEU A 53 -5.79 -1.41 -0.74
CA LEU A 53 -5.83 -0.28 -1.66
C LEU A 53 -7.22 0.36 -1.73
N ALA A 54 -8.28 -0.44 -1.73
CA ALA A 54 -9.65 0.06 -1.66
C ALA A 54 -9.89 0.81 -0.34
N ALA A 55 -9.43 0.28 0.79
CA ALA A 55 -9.52 0.95 2.08
C ALA A 55 -8.72 2.26 2.11
N LEU A 56 -7.50 2.27 1.56
CA LEU A 56 -6.66 3.47 1.44
C LEU A 56 -7.34 4.55 0.60
N ALA A 57 -7.83 4.21 -0.60
CA ALA A 57 -8.53 5.14 -1.48
C ALA A 57 -9.80 5.71 -0.80
N ARG A 58 -10.52 4.87 -0.05
CA ARG A 58 -11.72 5.28 0.69
C ARG A 58 -11.40 6.22 1.85
N ALA A 59 -10.31 5.99 2.58
CA ALA A 59 -9.86 6.87 3.67
C ALA A 59 -9.26 8.19 3.15
N PHE A 60 -8.63 8.15 1.98
CA PHE A 60 -7.98 9.30 1.36
C PHE A 60 -8.97 10.38 0.89
N ARG A 61 -10.09 9.97 0.28
CA ARG A 61 -11.02 10.89 -0.38
C ARG A 61 -11.65 11.92 0.57
N PRO A 62 -12.14 11.57 1.78
CA PRO A 62 -12.64 12.55 2.74
C PRO A 62 -11.56 13.52 3.24
N TRP A 63 -10.31 13.06 3.33
CA TRP A 63 -9.18 13.87 3.82
C TRP A 63 -8.71 14.91 2.80
N THR A 64 -8.60 14.54 1.52
CA THR A 64 -8.05 15.44 0.49
C THR A 64 -9.11 16.10 -0.40
N GLY A 65 -10.34 15.59 -0.39
CA GLY A 65 -11.39 15.95 -1.36
C GLY A 65 -11.09 15.50 -2.79
N SER A 66 -9.96 14.83 -3.04
CA SER A 66 -9.57 14.36 -4.38
C SER A 66 -10.13 12.96 -4.66
N PRO A 67 -10.70 12.71 -5.85
CA PRO A 67 -11.09 11.38 -6.28
C PRO A 67 -9.92 10.55 -6.82
N VAL A 68 -8.72 11.14 -6.98
CA VAL A 68 -7.53 10.50 -7.54
C VAL A 68 -6.39 10.51 -6.53
N LEU A 69 -5.77 9.35 -6.35
CA LEU A 69 -4.59 9.14 -5.50
C LEU A 69 -3.51 8.41 -6.32
N LEU A 70 -2.31 8.99 -6.37
CA LEU A 70 -1.12 8.32 -6.89
C LEU A 70 -0.40 7.62 -5.74
N VAL A 71 -0.19 6.32 -5.88
CA VAL A 71 0.50 5.48 -4.89
C VAL A 71 1.69 4.81 -5.57
N HIS A 72 2.84 4.84 -4.91
CA HIS A 72 3.95 3.95 -5.25
C HIS A 72 3.69 2.61 -4.56
N LEU A 73 3.56 1.53 -5.34
CA LEU A 73 3.39 0.18 -4.83
C LEU A 73 4.69 -0.60 -4.99
N GLU A 74 5.12 -1.23 -3.91
CA GLU A 74 6.26 -2.13 -3.91
C GLU A 74 5.78 -3.59 -3.99
N GLY A 75 6.44 -4.37 -4.83
CA GLY A 75 6.23 -5.80 -5.00
C GLY A 75 7.41 -6.63 -4.48
N HIS A 76 7.23 -7.95 -4.44
CA HIS A 76 8.33 -8.86 -4.07
C HIS A 76 9.43 -8.93 -5.16
N GLY A 77 9.09 -8.58 -6.42
CA GLY A 77 9.95 -8.62 -7.61
C GLY A 77 10.60 -9.98 -7.91
N ARG A 78 9.93 -11.06 -7.49
CA ARG A 78 10.27 -12.46 -7.79
C ARG A 78 9.23 -13.05 -8.73
N GLU A 79 9.02 -12.34 -9.83
CA GLU A 79 8.10 -12.77 -10.87
C GLU A 79 8.80 -13.81 -11.76
N ASP A 80 8.02 -14.73 -12.36
CA ASP A 80 8.53 -15.75 -13.28
C ASP A 80 8.83 -15.14 -14.66
N ILE A 81 9.80 -14.21 -14.69
CA ILE A 81 10.22 -13.49 -15.90
C ILE A 81 11.20 -14.28 -16.78
N PHE A 82 11.83 -15.33 -16.23
CA PHE A 82 12.72 -16.24 -16.94
C PHE A 82 12.35 -17.69 -16.63
N ALA A 83 12.16 -18.52 -17.65
CA ALA A 83 11.67 -19.89 -17.50
C ALA A 83 12.60 -20.80 -16.67
N ASP A 84 13.90 -20.52 -16.64
CA ASP A 84 14.93 -21.38 -16.04
C ASP A 84 15.53 -20.80 -14.74
N VAL A 85 14.89 -19.79 -14.13
CA VAL A 85 15.41 -19.12 -12.94
C VAL A 85 14.47 -19.32 -11.75
N ASP A 86 14.93 -20.07 -10.74
CA ASP A 86 14.25 -20.20 -9.45
C ASP A 86 14.85 -19.24 -8.42
N LEU A 87 14.07 -18.23 -8.03
CA LEU A 87 14.45 -17.26 -6.99
C LEU A 87 13.92 -17.62 -5.61
N SER A 88 13.22 -18.74 -5.40
CA SER A 88 12.51 -19.05 -4.15
C SER A 88 13.40 -19.03 -2.89
N ARG A 89 14.70 -19.28 -3.04
CA ARG A 89 15.68 -19.36 -1.93
C ARG A 89 16.87 -18.41 -2.08
N THR A 90 16.74 -17.39 -2.94
CA THR A 90 17.83 -16.45 -3.22
C THR A 90 17.73 -15.20 -2.35
N VAL A 91 18.79 -14.88 -1.63
CA VAL A 91 18.90 -13.63 -0.86
C VAL A 91 19.43 -12.53 -1.79
N GLY A 92 18.78 -11.38 -1.79
CA GLY A 92 19.12 -10.23 -2.62
C GLY A 92 18.03 -9.15 -2.55
N TRP A 93 18.29 -8.00 -3.16
CA TRP A 93 17.31 -6.93 -3.27
C TRP A 93 16.51 -7.12 -4.56
N PHE A 94 15.30 -7.66 -4.43
CA PHE A 94 14.39 -7.92 -5.55
C PHE A 94 13.18 -6.97 -5.58
N THR A 95 12.95 -6.17 -4.52
CA THR A 95 11.82 -5.23 -4.45
C THR A 95 11.69 -4.40 -5.72
N SER A 96 10.50 -4.42 -6.31
CA SER A 96 10.11 -3.74 -7.55
C SER A 96 9.12 -2.62 -7.29
#